data_AF-A0A934HGH2-F1
#
_entry.id   AF-A0A934HGH2-F1
#
_cell.length_a   1.000
_cell.length_b   1.000
_cell.length_c   1.000
_cell.angle_alpha   90.00
_cell.angle_beta   90.00
_cell.angle_gamma   90.00
#
_symmetry.space_group_name_H-M   'P 1'
#
loop_
_entity.id
_entity.type
_entity.pdbx_description
1 polymer ?
#
loop_
_entity_poly.entity_id
_entity_poly.type
_entity_poly.pdbx_seq_one_letter_code
_entity_poly.pdbx_strand_id
1 'polypeptide(L)'
;MPILNEKINTLTENVVSGQQNLEQALAALDDWIRTHGGGLSENERRTFSASLDQESTDDDRSLVDSILKLHTTRLLYRYDRAHIQPPKFSDQQSPYGKARVAFVDALSASEEGINEARIDVAVANAHQLLKSPEANRRWLDYALDRLPALASADMVALAEAIPAMPLPRLNVFKRLGLKVVGFNFERLAQENRDSMVTIARMQENQIVLLAHLVGTSFEAIREWPRANRAYRSAAHLIVRRAGMFRQEAEQLLDIAETIRRVEPEAAQILARQARPLCQAHQDTDGLARADAILTAS
;
A
#
# COMPACT_ATOMS: atom_id res chain seq x y z
N MET A 1 33.90 1.02 -4.23
CA MET A 1 32.62 1.67 -3.82
C MET A 1 31.77 0.61 -3.14
N PRO A 2 30.96 0.95 -2.14
CA PRO A 2 30.16 -0.04 -1.42
C PRO A 2 29.03 -0.59 -2.32
N ILE A 3 28.85 -1.91 -2.33
CA ILE A 3 27.95 -2.62 -3.24
C ILE A 3 26.60 -2.84 -2.56
N LEU A 4 25.50 -2.39 -3.19
CA LEU A 4 24.14 -2.46 -2.63
C LEU A 4 23.74 -3.88 -2.21
N ASN A 5 24.00 -4.88 -3.05
CA ASN A 5 23.68 -6.28 -2.75
C ASN A 5 24.47 -6.80 -1.54
N GLU A 6 25.74 -6.39 -1.36
CA GLU A 6 26.52 -6.77 -0.18
C GLU A 6 25.91 -6.18 1.10
N LYS A 7 25.48 -4.91 1.04
CA LYS A 7 24.81 -4.25 2.17
C LYS A 7 23.52 -4.98 2.58
N ILE A 8 22.71 -5.38 1.61
CA ILE A 8 21.49 -6.16 1.85
C ILE A 8 21.85 -7.50 2.47
N ASN A 9 22.79 -8.25 1.87
CA ASN A 9 23.21 -9.56 2.39
C ASN A 9 23.69 -9.50 3.85
N THR A 10 24.52 -8.52 4.20
CA THR A 10 24.97 -8.34 5.59
C THR A 10 23.82 -8.03 6.54
N LEU A 11 22.88 -7.16 6.15
CA LEU A 11 21.72 -6.85 6.98
C LEU A 11 20.80 -8.08 7.16
N THR A 12 20.58 -8.84 6.09
CA THR A 12 19.83 -10.10 6.15
C THR A 12 20.47 -11.06 7.15
N GLU A 13 21.79 -11.25 7.09
CA GLU A 13 22.52 -12.13 8.01
C GLU A 13 22.45 -11.66 9.46
N ASN A 14 22.55 -10.35 9.70
CA ASN A 14 22.43 -9.77 11.04
C ASN A 14 21.03 -9.98 11.64
N VAL A 15 19.97 -9.89 10.83
CA VAL A 15 18.60 -10.14 11.28
C VAL A 15 18.38 -11.62 11.57
N VAL A 16 18.79 -12.50 10.66
CA VAL A 16 18.66 -13.96 10.83
C VAL A 16 19.46 -14.46 12.03
N SER A 17 20.64 -13.90 12.29
CA SER A 17 21.46 -14.23 13.47
C SER A 17 20.97 -13.57 14.77
N GLY A 18 19.90 -12.77 14.72
CA GLY A 18 19.33 -12.07 15.89
C GLY A 18 20.19 -10.92 16.43
N GLN A 19 21.26 -10.54 15.73
CA GLN A 19 22.11 -9.39 16.11
C GLN A 19 21.38 -8.05 15.95
N GLN A 20 20.43 -7.99 15.02
CA GLN A 20 19.56 -6.83 14.77
C GLN A 20 18.13 -7.32 14.55
N ASN A 21 17.15 -6.47 14.81
CA ASN A 21 15.78 -6.76 14.37
C ASN A 21 15.50 -6.20 12.97
N LEU A 22 14.43 -6.67 12.32
CA LEU A 22 14.07 -6.25 10.97
C LEU A 22 13.89 -4.73 10.85
N GLU A 23 13.34 -4.07 11.87
CA GLU A 23 13.11 -2.62 11.84
C GLU A 23 14.41 -1.82 11.84
N GLN A 24 15.40 -2.26 12.62
CA GLN A 24 16.74 -1.67 12.62
C GLN A 24 17.42 -1.85 11.26
N ALA A 25 17.24 -3.01 10.61
CA ALA A 25 17.78 -3.25 9.27
C ALA A 25 17.12 -2.35 8.20
N LEU A 26 15.80 -2.17 8.26
CA LEU A 26 15.06 -1.25 7.37
C LEU A 26 15.53 0.20 7.55
N ALA A 27 15.68 0.66 8.80
CA ALA A 27 16.19 2.00 9.10
C ALA A 27 17.65 2.18 8.66
N ALA A 28 18.48 1.13 8.79
CA ALA A 28 19.85 1.17 8.30
C ALA A 28 19.93 1.27 6.77
N LEU A 29 18.98 0.70 6.03
CA LEU A 29 18.86 0.90 4.58
C LEU A 29 18.43 2.32 4.22
N ASP A 30 17.48 2.91 4.96
CA ASP A 30 17.05 4.30 4.75
C ASP A 30 18.24 5.26 4.83
N ASP A 31 19.01 5.15 5.91
CA ASP A 31 20.20 5.98 6.13
C ASP A 31 21.27 5.74 5.08
N TRP A 32 21.46 4.49 4.67
CA TRP A 32 22.46 4.12 3.68
C TRP A 32 22.12 4.64 2.28
N ILE A 33 20.88 4.47 1.80
CA ILE A 33 20.45 4.97 0.48
C ILE A 33 20.47 6.50 0.45
N ARG A 34 20.08 7.16 1.53
CA ARG A 34 20.16 8.63 1.61
C ARG A 34 21.59 9.15 1.44
N THR A 35 22.59 8.42 1.93
CA THR A 35 24.00 8.83 1.90
C THR A 35 24.75 8.36 0.65
N HIS A 36 24.38 7.20 0.08
CA HIS A 36 25.12 6.56 -1.01
C HIS A 36 24.33 6.48 -2.33
N GLY A 37 23.04 6.81 -2.33
CA GLY A 37 22.14 6.65 -3.49
C GLY A 37 22.58 7.41 -4.74
N GLY A 38 23.21 8.57 -4.56
CA GLY A 38 23.78 9.37 -5.65
C GLY A 38 25.08 8.81 -6.24
N GLY A 39 25.76 7.92 -5.52
CA GLY A 39 26.95 7.22 -5.99
C GLY A 39 26.65 5.89 -6.71
N LEU A 40 25.39 5.44 -6.73
CA LEU A 40 25.00 4.19 -7.37
C LEU A 40 25.02 4.32 -8.89
N SER A 41 25.91 3.57 -9.53
CA SER A 41 26.01 3.46 -10.97
C SER A 41 24.77 2.81 -11.60
N GLU A 42 24.54 3.09 -12.88
CA GLU A 42 23.46 2.43 -13.64
C GLU A 42 23.63 0.90 -13.66
N ASN A 43 24.87 0.42 -13.72
CA ASN A 43 25.17 -1.02 -13.68
C ASN A 43 24.79 -1.66 -12.34
N GLU A 44 25.06 -0.99 -11.21
CA GLU A 44 24.64 -1.47 -9.89
C GLU A 44 23.12 -1.51 -9.77
N ARG A 45 22.43 -0.48 -10.26
CA ARG A 45 20.96 -0.43 -10.29
C ARG A 45 20.38 -1.55 -11.13
N ARG A 46 20.91 -1.80 -12.34
CA ARG A 46 20.48 -2.92 -13.19
C ARG A 46 20.73 -4.28 -12.53
N THR A 47 21.90 -4.46 -11.93
CA THR A 47 22.26 -5.71 -11.22
C THR A 47 21.32 -5.94 -10.03
N PHE A 48 20.96 -4.89 -9.30
CA PHE A 48 19.98 -4.96 -8.23
C PHE A 48 18.57 -5.27 -8.77
N SER A 49 18.11 -4.60 -9.84
CA SER A 49 16.83 -4.93 -10.47
C SER A 49 16.75 -6.40 -10.86
N ALA A 50 17.82 -6.96 -11.44
CA ALA A 50 17.88 -8.37 -11.80
C ALA A 50 17.86 -9.33 -10.59
N SER A 51 18.26 -8.88 -9.40
CA SER A 51 18.22 -9.68 -8.18
C SER A 51 16.83 -9.72 -7.52
N LEU A 52 15.91 -8.84 -7.95
CA LEU A 52 14.50 -8.87 -7.53
C LEU A 52 13.74 -10.07 -8.09
N ASP A 53 14.13 -10.55 -9.29
CA ASP A 53 13.50 -11.69 -9.96
C ASP A 53 14.04 -13.05 -9.47
N GLN A 54 15.07 -13.03 -8.61
CA GLN A 54 15.67 -14.23 -8.02
C GLN A 54 14.99 -14.55 -6.69
N GLU A 55 13.85 -15.24 -6.75
CA GLU A 55 13.18 -15.77 -5.57
C GLU A 55 13.87 -17.05 -5.07
N SER A 56 14.31 -17.03 -3.81
CA SER A 56 14.79 -18.22 -3.10
C SER A 56 13.63 -18.74 -2.25
N THR A 57 13.07 -19.90 -2.61
CA THR A 57 11.99 -20.51 -1.85
C THR A 57 12.51 -21.20 -0.58
N ASP A 58 11.84 -20.90 0.55
CA ASP A 58 11.68 -21.71 1.77
C ASP A 58 12.56 -21.49 3.03
N ASP A 59 13.08 -20.28 3.33
CA ASP A 59 13.68 -20.02 4.67
C ASP A 59 13.45 -18.57 5.18
N ASP A 60 13.55 -18.34 6.50
CA ASP A 60 13.42 -17.02 7.14
C ASP A 60 14.40 -15.99 6.53
N ARG A 61 15.57 -16.47 6.08
CA ARG A 61 16.56 -15.68 5.35
C ARG A 61 16.00 -15.11 4.04
N SER A 62 15.26 -15.90 3.26
CA SER A 62 14.74 -15.43 1.98
C SER A 62 13.62 -14.41 2.18
N LEU A 63 12.79 -14.59 3.20
CA LEU A 63 11.77 -13.61 3.58
C LEU A 63 12.39 -12.25 3.96
N VAL A 64 13.38 -12.26 4.85
CA VAL A 64 14.09 -11.04 5.26
C VAL A 64 14.75 -10.37 4.06
N ASP A 65 15.46 -11.14 3.22
CA ASP A 65 16.11 -10.63 2.01
C ASP A 65 15.11 -9.99 1.05
N SER A 66 13.99 -10.66 0.75
CA SER A 66 12.93 -10.14 -0.12
C SER A 66 12.36 -8.82 0.41
N ILE A 67 12.15 -8.70 1.72
CA ILE A 67 11.65 -7.46 2.33
C ILE A 67 12.68 -6.34 2.22
N LEU A 68 13.94 -6.61 2.52
CA LEU A 68 15.01 -5.62 2.42
C LEU A 68 15.22 -5.17 0.97
N LYS A 69 15.10 -6.08 0.01
CA LYS A 69 15.11 -5.78 -1.43
C LYS A 69 13.91 -4.92 -1.85
N LEU A 70 12.68 -5.29 -1.50
CA LEU A 70 11.49 -4.51 -1.82
C LEU A 70 11.56 -3.09 -1.21
N HIS A 71 11.98 -3.00 0.05
CA HIS A 71 12.20 -1.72 0.72
C HIS A 71 13.28 -0.87 0.02
N THR A 72 14.39 -1.49 -0.38
CA THR A 72 15.43 -0.82 -1.17
C THR A 72 14.88 -0.29 -2.49
N THR A 73 14.07 -1.07 -3.22
CA THR A 73 13.40 -0.62 -4.45
C THR A 73 12.53 0.61 -4.20
N ARG A 74 11.75 0.62 -3.11
CA ARG A 74 10.98 1.80 -2.68
C ARG A 74 11.88 3.02 -2.45
N LEU A 75 13.02 2.85 -1.77
CA LEU A 75 13.94 3.95 -1.49
C LEU A 75 14.60 4.50 -2.74
N LEU A 76 15.03 3.62 -3.66
CA LEU A 76 15.59 4.02 -4.95
C LEU A 76 14.55 4.75 -5.80
N TYR A 77 13.31 4.29 -5.81
CA TYR A 77 12.23 4.98 -6.51
C TYR A 77 11.99 6.40 -5.96
N ARG A 78 11.91 6.55 -4.63
CA ARG A 78 11.80 7.87 -3.98
C ARG A 78 13.00 8.76 -4.28
N TYR A 79 14.21 8.20 -4.22
CA TYR A 79 15.43 8.90 -4.56
C TYR A 79 15.38 9.41 -6.01
N ASP A 80 15.00 8.56 -6.95
CA ASP A 80 14.92 8.91 -8.36
C ASP A 80 13.87 9.99 -8.62
N ARG A 81 12.70 9.93 -7.96
CA ARG A 81 11.72 11.02 -8.06
C ARG A 81 12.24 12.35 -7.54
N ALA A 82 13.03 12.35 -6.47
CA ALA A 82 13.59 13.57 -5.90
C ALA A 82 14.70 14.19 -6.77
N HIS A 83 15.37 13.40 -7.62
CA HIS A 83 16.58 13.82 -8.33
C HIS A 83 16.45 13.81 -9.86
N ILE A 84 15.49 13.08 -10.43
CA ILE A 84 15.20 13.07 -11.87
C ILE A 84 14.07 14.07 -12.14
N GLN A 85 14.32 15.03 -13.04
CA GLN A 85 13.29 15.97 -13.45
C GLN A 85 12.13 15.20 -14.11
N PRO A 86 10.88 15.44 -13.69
CA PRO A 86 9.74 14.85 -14.37
C PRO A 86 9.76 15.25 -15.85
N PRO A 87 9.26 14.38 -16.75
CA PRO A 87 9.24 14.67 -18.18
C PRO A 87 8.58 16.03 -18.42
N LYS A 88 9.34 16.96 -19.01
CA LYS A 88 8.82 18.28 -19.37
C LYS A 88 7.86 18.12 -20.54
N PHE A 89 6.56 18.17 -20.26
CA PHE A 89 5.57 18.28 -21.32
C PHE A 89 5.71 19.65 -21.97
N SER A 90 5.88 19.70 -23.29
CA SER A 90 6.09 20.93 -24.05
C SER A 90 4.89 21.88 -24.05
N ASP A 91 3.74 21.46 -23.53
CA ASP A 91 2.46 22.16 -23.63
C ASP A 91 1.75 22.33 -22.26
N GLN A 92 2.49 22.47 -21.16
CA GLN A 92 1.93 22.62 -19.79
C GLN A 92 0.97 23.80 -19.63
N GLN A 93 0.94 24.76 -20.57
CA GLN A 93 0.05 25.90 -20.51
C GLN A 93 -1.33 25.62 -21.15
N SER A 94 -1.45 24.62 -22.02
CA SER A 94 -2.74 24.26 -22.61
C SER A 94 -3.65 23.51 -21.64
N PRO A 95 -4.99 23.56 -21.82
CA PRO A 95 -5.92 22.75 -21.02
C PRO A 95 -5.60 21.25 -21.06
N TYR A 96 -5.16 20.75 -22.21
CA TYR A 96 -4.71 19.36 -22.38
C TYR A 96 -3.48 19.05 -21.54
N GLY A 97 -2.44 19.91 -21.63
CA GLY A 97 -1.20 19.72 -20.87
C GLY A 97 -1.44 19.77 -19.36
N LYS A 98 -2.29 20.70 -18.88
CA LYS A 98 -2.65 20.80 -17.45
C LYS A 98 -3.38 19.55 -16.95
N ALA A 99 -4.39 19.08 -17.67
CA ALA A 99 -5.16 17.89 -17.30
C ALA A 99 -4.27 16.63 -17.29
N ARG A 100 -3.40 16.48 -18.29
CA ARG A 100 -2.45 15.37 -18.38
C ARG A 100 -1.43 15.38 -17.24
N VAL A 101 -0.89 16.54 -16.86
CA VAL A 101 0.01 16.68 -15.71
C VAL A 101 -0.70 16.24 -14.43
N ALA A 102 -1.91 16.75 -14.18
CA ALA A 102 -2.68 16.37 -13.00
C ALA A 102 -2.97 14.86 -12.93
N PHE A 103 -3.29 14.23 -14.07
CA PHE A 103 -3.47 12.79 -14.15
C PHE A 103 -2.17 12.01 -13.85
N VAL A 104 -1.05 12.42 -14.45
CA VAL A 104 0.26 11.77 -14.22
C VAL A 104 0.72 11.93 -12.78
N ASP A 105 0.53 13.10 -12.18
CA ASP A 105 0.89 13.36 -10.79
C ASP A 105 0.06 12.49 -9.83
N ALA A 106 -1.24 12.40 -10.07
CA ALA A 106 -2.13 11.52 -9.30
C ALA A 106 -1.76 10.04 -9.47
N LEU A 107 -1.48 9.60 -10.70
CA LEU A 107 -1.05 8.25 -11.01
C LEU A 107 0.25 7.89 -10.28
N SER A 108 1.26 8.77 -10.34
CA SER A 108 2.54 8.55 -9.66
C SER A 108 2.40 8.56 -8.14
N ALA A 109 1.56 9.43 -7.57
CA ALA A 109 1.28 9.43 -6.14
C ALA A 109 0.57 8.14 -5.68
N SER A 110 -0.38 7.65 -6.48
CA SER A 110 -1.05 6.36 -6.24
C SER A 110 -0.06 5.20 -6.31
N GLU A 111 0.74 5.12 -7.37
CA GLU A 111 1.75 4.07 -7.55
C GLU A 111 2.75 4.03 -6.39
N GLU A 112 3.28 5.20 -5.99
CA GLU A 112 4.16 5.32 -4.84
C GLU A 112 3.48 4.76 -3.59
N GLY A 113 2.31 5.28 -3.25
CA GLY A 113 1.66 4.86 -2.02
C GLY A 113 1.17 3.40 -2.01
N ILE A 114 0.82 2.82 -3.17
CA ILE A 114 0.55 1.37 -3.31
C ILE A 114 1.83 0.58 -3.03
N ASN A 115 2.96 0.96 -3.64
CA ASN A 115 4.23 0.29 -3.41
C ASN A 115 4.65 0.35 -1.94
N GLU A 116 4.44 1.49 -1.27
CA GLU A 116 4.71 1.61 0.16
C GLU A 116 3.82 0.72 1.00
N ALA A 117 2.51 0.75 0.78
CA ALA A 117 1.58 -0.07 1.55
C ALA A 117 1.79 -1.57 1.32
N ARG A 118 2.19 -2.00 0.10
CA ARG A 118 2.59 -3.39 -0.17
C ARG A 118 3.80 -3.81 0.66
N ILE A 119 4.80 -2.95 0.77
CA ILE A 119 5.98 -3.19 1.61
C ILE A 119 5.58 -3.22 3.08
N ASP A 120 4.74 -2.29 3.53
CA ASP A 120 4.28 -2.22 4.91
C ASP A 120 3.55 -3.53 5.32
N VAL A 121 2.69 -4.06 4.44
CA VAL A 121 2.04 -5.37 4.64
C VAL A 121 3.04 -6.53 4.63
N ALA A 122 4.01 -6.53 3.71
CA ALA A 122 5.05 -7.57 3.66
C ALA A 122 5.89 -7.60 4.95
N VAL A 123 6.30 -6.42 5.44
CA VAL A 123 7.02 -6.27 6.71
C VAL A 123 6.15 -6.73 7.88
N ALA A 124 4.88 -6.38 7.89
CA ALA A 124 3.95 -6.87 8.90
C ALA A 124 3.89 -8.40 8.92
N ASN A 125 3.67 -9.04 7.76
CA ASN A 125 3.60 -10.49 7.66
C ASN A 125 4.90 -11.18 8.11
N ALA A 126 6.07 -10.58 7.84
CA ALA A 126 7.32 -11.09 8.42
C ALA A 126 7.39 -10.96 9.93
N HIS A 127 6.93 -9.84 10.50
CA HIS A 127 6.85 -9.72 11.97
C HIS A 127 5.88 -10.73 12.59
N GLN A 128 4.84 -11.17 11.88
CA GLN A 128 3.98 -12.27 12.33
C GLN A 128 4.75 -13.58 12.42
N LEU A 129 5.56 -13.90 11.41
CA LEU A 129 6.40 -15.11 11.39
C LEU A 129 7.53 -15.05 12.43
N LEU A 130 8.15 -13.88 12.60
CA LEU A 130 9.16 -13.58 13.62
C LEU A 130 8.57 -13.43 15.04
N LYS A 131 7.27 -13.70 15.23
CA LYS A 131 6.57 -13.66 16.53
C LYS A 131 6.68 -12.31 17.25
N SER A 132 6.62 -11.22 16.49
CA SER A 132 6.63 -9.84 16.99
C SER A 132 5.27 -9.15 16.73
N PRO A 133 4.24 -9.44 17.54
CA PRO A 133 2.86 -9.00 17.26
C PRO A 133 2.67 -7.49 17.34
N GLU A 134 3.41 -6.79 18.20
CA GLU A 134 3.33 -5.33 18.30
C GLU A 134 3.87 -4.64 17.03
N ALA A 135 5.02 -5.10 16.53
CA ALA A 135 5.58 -4.60 15.28
C ALA A 135 4.68 -4.94 14.10
N ASN A 136 4.18 -6.18 14.01
CA ASN A 136 3.21 -6.58 12.99
C ASN A 136 2.00 -5.63 12.97
N ARG A 137 1.34 -5.40 14.12
CA ARG A 137 0.18 -4.50 14.20
C ARG A 137 0.52 -3.08 13.75
N ARG A 138 1.65 -2.53 14.18
CA ARG A 138 2.09 -1.18 13.81
C ARG A 138 2.28 -1.03 12.29
N TRP A 139 2.89 -2.02 11.64
CA TRP A 139 3.08 -2.00 10.18
C TRP A 139 1.75 -2.14 9.42
N LEU A 140 0.81 -2.95 9.93
CA LEU A 140 -0.55 -2.99 9.36
C LEU A 140 -1.29 -1.66 9.55
N ASP A 141 -1.12 -0.98 10.69
CA ASP A 141 -1.69 0.36 10.93
C ASP A 141 -1.12 1.39 9.92
N TYR A 142 0.18 1.34 9.63
CA TYR A 142 0.76 2.17 8.56
C TYR A 142 0.17 1.89 7.18
N ALA A 143 -0.02 0.61 6.82
CA ALA A 143 -0.67 0.26 5.56
C ALA A 143 -2.12 0.75 5.51
N LEU A 144 -2.86 0.63 6.61
CA LEU A 144 -4.25 1.07 6.73
C LEU A 144 -4.41 2.58 6.58
N ASP A 145 -3.56 3.36 7.25
CA ASP A 145 -3.60 4.82 7.23
C ASP A 145 -3.30 5.40 5.83
N ARG A 146 -2.63 4.63 4.97
CA ARG A 146 -2.35 5.01 3.58
C ARG A 146 -3.55 4.83 2.66
N LEU A 147 -4.40 3.81 2.88
CA LEU A 147 -5.49 3.48 1.96
C LEU A 147 -6.38 4.69 1.59
N PRO A 148 -6.79 5.57 2.54
CA PRO A 148 -7.56 6.76 2.21
C PRO A 148 -6.81 7.78 1.35
N ALA A 149 -5.49 7.91 1.54
CA ALA A 149 -4.65 8.80 0.75
C ALA A 149 -4.52 8.31 -0.70
N LEU A 150 -4.38 6.99 -0.90
CA LEU A 150 -4.37 6.36 -2.23
C LEU A 150 -5.70 6.55 -2.96
N ALA A 151 -6.80 6.59 -2.20
CA ALA A 151 -8.17 6.75 -2.67
C ALA A 151 -8.61 8.20 -2.93
N SER A 152 -7.74 9.18 -2.66
CA SER A 152 -8.14 10.59 -2.58
C SER A 152 -8.50 11.19 -3.95
N ALA A 153 -7.85 10.75 -5.01
CA ALA A 153 -8.10 11.19 -6.39
C ALA A 153 -8.92 10.15 -7.16
N ASP A 154 -9.98 10.61 -7.85
CA ASP A 154 -10.71 9.78 -8.82
C ASP A 154 -9.92 9.76 -10.13
N MET A 155 -9.04 8.75 -10.28
CA MET A 155 -8.12 8.65 -11.41
C MET A 155 -8.86 8.43 -12.73
N VAL A 156 -10.01 7.73 -12.70
CA VAL A 156 -10.84 7.54 -13.88
C VAL A 156 -11.49 8.85 -14.31
N ALA A 157 -12.09 9.59 -13.37
CA ALA A 157 -12.66 10.91 -13.68
C ALA A 157 -11.58 11.89 -14.17
N LEU A 158 -10.37 11.84 -13.62
CA LEU A 158 -9.24 12.63 -14.10
C LEU A 158 -8.86 12.25 -15.54
N ALA A 159 -8.78 10.95 -15.87
CA ALA A 159 -8.50 10.48 -17.22
C ALA A 159 -9.60 10.89 -18.22
N GLU A 160 -10.86 10.80 -17.80
CA GLU A 160 -12.01 11.17 -18.62
C GLU A 160 -12.14 12.68 -18.82
N ALA A 161 -11.68 13.48 -17.87
CA ALA A 161 -11.69 14.95 -17.97
C ALA A 161 -10.58 15.50 -18.88
N ILE A 162 -9.64 14.67 -19.36
CA ILE A 162 -8.59 15.11 -20.27
C ILE A 162 -9.20 15.53 -21.61
N PRO A 163 -9.02 16.79 -22.05
CA PRO A 163 -9.49 17.26 -23.36
C PRO A 163 -8.87 16.47 -24.51
N ALA A 164 -9.48 16.53 -25.71
CA ALA A 164 -8.84 15.96 -26.90
C ALA A 164 -7.48 16.62 -27.15
N MET A 165 -6.50 15.82 -27.58
CA MET A 165 -5.17 16.33 -27.92
C MET A 165 -5.30 17.43 -29.00
N PRO A 166 -4.72 18.61 -28.79
CA PRO A 166 -4.76 19.67 -29.79
C PRO A 166 -4.07 19.17 -31.07
N LEU A 167 -4.77 19.25 -32.19
CA LEU A 167 -4.22 18.84 -33.49
C LEU A 167 -2.96 19.65 -33.80
N PRO A 168 -1.89 19.02 -34.33
CA PRO A 168 -0.73 19.77 -34.79
C PRO A 168 -1.18 20.83 -35.81
N ARG A 169 -0.61 22.03 -35.71
CA ARG A 169 -0.92 23.16 -36.62
C ARG A 169 -0.44 22.85 -38.03
N LEU A 170 -1.24 22.10 -38.75
CA LEU A 170 -1.01 21.67 -40.13
C LEU A 170 -1.96 22.40 -41.06
N ASN A 171 -1.47 22.78 -42.25
CA ASN A 171 -2.34 23.26 -43.32
C ASN A 171 -3.27 22.13 -43.82
N VAL A 172 -4.34 22.50 -44.52
CA VAL A 172 -5.40 21.57 -44.95
C VAL A 172 -4.83 20.42 -45.80
N PHE A 173 -3.89 20.70 -46.70
CA PHE A 173 -3.26 19.70 -47.57
C PHE A 173 -2.39 18.69 -46.81
N LYS A 174 -1.63 19.12 -45.80
CA LYS A 174 -0.83 18.22 -44.94
C LYS A 174 -1.73 17.33 -44.08
N ARG A 175 -2.85 17.87 -43.59
CA ARG A 175 -3.88 17.08 -42.88
C ARG A 175 -4.51 16.02 -43.78
N LEU A 176 -4.86 16.41 -45.00
CA LEU A 176 -5.41 15.47 -45.99
C LEU A 176 -4.38 14.38 -46.34
N GLY A 177 -3.12 14.77 -46.57
CA GLY A 177 -2.02 13.86 -46.84
C GLY A 177 -1.84 12.83 -45.72
N LEU A 178 -1.81 13.25 -44.45
CA LEU A 178 -1.72 12.32 -43.32
C LEU A 178 -2.93 11.39 -43.23
N LYS A 179 -4.14 11.89 -43.49
CA LYS A 179 -5.36 11.06 -43.50
C LYS A 179 -5.31 10.01 -44.62
N VAL A 180 -4.76 10.34 -45.78
CA VAL A 180 -4.56 9.41 -46.91
C VAL A 180 -3.52 8.33 -46.58
N VAL A 181 -2.48 8.63 -45.80
CA VAL A 181 -1.51 7.64 -45.29
C VAL A 181 -2.02 6.94 -44.01
N GLY A 182 -3.31 7.08 -43.67
CA GLY A 182 -3.96 6.35 -42.57
C GLY A 182 -3.82 6.98 -41.18
N PHE A 183 -3.21 8.16 -41.04
CA PHE A 183 -3.14 8.87 -39.76
C PHE A 183 -4.47 9.57 -39.45
N ASN A 184 -5.21 9.03 -38.48
CA ASN A 184 -6.41 9.64 -37.94
C ASN A 184 -6.16 10.14 -36.51
N PHE A 185 -5.97 11.45 -36.35
CA PHE A 185 -5.69 12.08 -35.07
C PHE A 185 -6.85 11.98 -34.07
N GLU A 186 -8.10 11.95 -34.52
CA GLU A 186 -9.27 11.77 -33.64
C GLU A 186 -9.26 10.35 -33.06
N ARG A 187 -8.95 9.35 -33.90
CA ARG A 187 -8.80 7.97 -33.46
C ARG A 187 -7.63 7.81 -32.48
N LEU A 188 -6.47 8.39 -32.76
CA LEU A 188 -5.31 8.38 -31.85
C LEU A 188 -5.61 9.08 -30.52
N ALA A 189 -6.38 10.17 -30.54
CA ALA A 189 -6.79 10.86 -29.31
C ALA A 189 -7.73 9.99 -28.47
N GLN A 190 -8.67 9.29 -29.12
CA GLN A 190 -9.56 8.36 -28.45
C GLN A 190 -8.78 7.16 -27.86
N GLU A 191 -7.90 6.53 -28.64
CA GLU A 191 -7.08 5.39 -28.19
C GLU A 191 -6.18 5.77 -27.01
N ASN A 192 -5.61 6.99 -27.01
CA ASN A 192 -4.83 7.49 -25.88
C ASN A 192 -5.69 7.68 -24.62
N ARG A 193 -6.89 8.26 -24.77
CA ARG A 193 -7.82 8.44 -23.63
C ARG A 193 -8.27 7.08 -23.08
N ASP A 194 -8.62 6.14 -23.93
CA ASP A 194 -9.03 4.79 -23.53
C ASP A 194 -7.89 4.07 -22.80
N SER A 195 -6.64 4.27 -23.25
CA SER A 195 -5.45 3.75 -22.58
C SER A 195 -5.26 4.36 -21.18
N MET A 196 -5.44 5.68 -21.03
CA MET A 196 -5.36 6.37 -19.73
C MET A 196 -6.45 5.88 -18.77
N VAL A 197 -7.69 5.73 -19.25
CA VAL A 197 -8.80 5.17 -18.45
C VAL A 197 -8.49 3.73 -18.04
N THR A 198 -7.91 2.93 -18.93
CA THR A 198 -7.51 1.55 -18.61
C THR A 198 -6.45 1.52 -17.51
N ILE A 199 -5.42 2.35 -17.60
CA ILE A 199 -4.37 2.47 -16.57
C ILE A 199 -4.97 2.92 -15.23
N ALA A 200 -5.85 3.91 -15.23
CA ALA A 200 -6.55 4.40 -14.04
C ALA A 200 -7.34 3.27 -13.36
N ARG A 201 -8.10 2.49 -14.13
CA ARG A 201 -8.85 1.33 -13.61
C ARG A 201 -7.95 0.25 -13.03
N MET A 202 -6.81 -0.02 -13.67
CA MET A 202 -5.84 -1.00 -13.14
C MET A 202 -5.31 -0.55 -11.77
N GLN A 203 -5.01 0.74 -11.61
CA GLN A 203 -4.55 1.31 -10.35
C GLN A 203 -5.62 1.24 -9.25
N GLU A 204 -6.84 1.63 -9.55
CA GLU A 204 -7.96 1.51 -8.59
C GLU A 204 -8.17 0.06 -8.13
N ASN A 205 -8.11 -0.90 -9.05
CA ASN A 205 -8.18 -2.33 -8.71
C ASN A 205 -7.04 -2.76 -7.77
N GLN A 206 -5.82 -2.25 -7.98
CA GLN A 206 -4.70 -2.53 -7.07
C GLN A 206 -4.95 -2.01 -5.66
N ILE A 207 -5.53 -0.80 -5.51
CA ILE A 207 -5.89 -0.25 -4.20
C ILE A 207 -6.94 -1.13 -3.50
N VAL A 208 -7.95 -1.61 -4.25
CA VAL A 208 -8.97 -2.52 -3.71
C VAL A 208 -8.35 -3.83 -3.22
N LEU A 209 -7.51 -4.46 -4.04
CA LEU A 209 -6.81 -5.70 -3.68
C LEU A 209 -5.93 -5.51 -2.44
N LEU A 210 -5.23 -4.38 -2.36
CA LEU A 210 -4.40 -4.04 -1.22
C LEU A 210 -5.24 -3.83 0.05
N ALA A 211 -6.37 -3.14 -0.05
CA ALA A 211 -7.28 -2.96 1.07
C ALA A 211 -7.86 -4.29 1.58
N HIS A 212 -8.18 -5.21 0.66
CA HIS A 212 -8.58 -6.56 1.01
C HIS A 212 -7.46 -7.30 1.75
N LEU A 213 -6.23 -7.24 1.23
CA LEU A 213 -5.06 -7.86 1.85
C LEU A 213 -4.83 -7.34 3.27
N VAL A 214 -4.83 -6.02 3.47
CA VAL A 214 -4.71 -5.38 4.80
C VAL A 214 -5.81 -5.87 5.74
N GLY A 215 -7.06 -5.95 5.24
CA GLY A 215 -8.17 -6.50 5.99
C GLY A 215 -7.90 -7.93 6.47
N THR A 216 -7.53 -8.83 5.55
CA THR A 216 -7.25 -10.23 5.89
C THR A 216 -6.08 -10.39 6.85
N SER A 217 -5.04 -9.54 6.74
CA SER A 217 -3.93 -9.54 7.70
C SER A 217 -4.38 -9.11 9.10
N PHE A 218 -5.27 -8.13 9.23
CA PHE A 218 -5.86 -7.78 10.54
C PHE A 218 -6.77 -8.88 11.10
N GLU A 219 -7.54 -9.57 10.25
CA GLU A 219 -8.35 -10.72 10.67
C GLU A 219 -7.47 -11.85 11.23
N ALA A 220 -6.34 -12.14 10.57
CA ALA A 220 -5.39 -13.16 11.00
C ALA A 220 -4.83 -12.91 12.41
N ILE A 221 -4.73 -11.64 12.84
CA ILE A 221 -4.33 -11.25 14.19
C ILE A 221 -5.50 -10.87 15.11
N ARG A 222 -6.74 -11.13 14.67
CA ARG A 222 -7.99 -10.90 15.42
C ARG A 222 -8.28 -9.42 15.75
N GLU A 223 -7.83 -8.51 14.90
CA GLU A 223 -8.04 -7.04 15.01
C GLU A 223 -9.26 -6.58 14.18
N TRP A 224 -10.43 -7.10 14.50
CA TRP A 224 -11.67 -6.90 13.73
C TRP A 224 -12.08 -5.44 13.46
N PRO A 225 -11.93 -4.48 14.40
CA PRO A 225 -12.28 -3.08 14.11
C PRO A 225 -11.41 -2.46 13.00
N ARG A 226 -10.13 -2.84 12.95
CA ARG A 226 -9.17 -2.37 11.92
C ARG A 226 -9.39 -3.07 10.59
N ALA A 227 -9.67 -4.37 10.62
CA ALA A 227 -10.10 -5.11 9.43
C ALA A 227 -11.35 -4.46 8.79
N ASN A 228 -12.36 -4.11 9.60
CA ASN A 228 -13.55 -3.42 9.12
C ASN A 228 -13.21 -2.04 8.51
N ARG A 229 -12.31 -1.27 9.12
CA ARG A 229 -11.84 0.00 8.54
C ARG A 229 -11.19 -0.22 7.17
N ALA A 230 -10.35 -1.24 7.01
CA ALA A 230 -9.72 -1.56 5.72
C ALA A 230 -10.76 -1.89 4.64
N TYR A 231 -11.72 -2.78 4.95
CA TYR A 231 -12.78 -3.15 4.03
C TYR A 231 -13.72 -1.98 3.70
N ARG A 232 -14.01 -1.09 4.65
CA ARG A 232 -14.78 0.13 4.37
C ARG A 232 -14.06 1.07 3.41
N SER A 233 -12.75 1.22 3.54
CA SER A 233 -11.96 1.99 2.57
C SER A 233 -12.04 1.37 1.17
N ALA A 234 -11.96 0.04 1.06
CA ALA A 234 -12.16 -0.69 -0.19
C ALA A 234 -13.58 -0.49 -0.76
N ALA A 235 -14.60 -0.64 0.10
CA ALA A 235 -15.99 -0.51 -0.29
C ALA A 235 -16.33 0.93 -0.72
N HIS A 236 -15.79 1.95 -0.04
CA HIS A 236 -15.99 3.34 -0.43
C HIS A 236 -15.39 3.64 -1.82
N LEU A 237 -14.22 3.08 -2.13
CA LEU A 237 -13.62 3.14 -3.46
C LEU A 237 -14.49 2.46 -4.53
N ILE A 238 -15.01 1.27 -4.23
CA ILE A 238 -15.86 0.51 -5.16
C ILE A 238 -17.25 1.17 -5.33
N VAL A 239 -17.81 1.78 -4.28
CA VAL A 239 -19.09 2.49 -4.33
C VAL A 239 -18.98 3.79 -5.10
N ARG A 240 -17.87 4.55 -4.95
CA ARG A 240 -17.55 5.67 -5.86
C ARG A 240 -17.53 5.21 -7.32
N ARG A 241 -17.00 4.01 -7.59
CA ARG A 241 -16.94 3.37 -8.91
C ARG A 241 -18.30 2.87 -9.42
N ALA A 242 -19.26 2.55 -8.55
CA ALA A 242 -20.43 1.76 -8.92
C ALA A 242 -21.70 2.58 -9.18
N GLY A 243 -21.79 3.07 -10.42
CA GLY A 243 -22.98 2.82 -11.23
C GLY A 243 -23.01 1.41 -11.85
N MET A 244 -21.94 0.60 -11.77
CA MET A 244 -21.82 -0.67 -12.52
C MET A 244 -21.28 -1.93 -11.80
N PHE A 245 -20.87 -1.91 -10.52
CA PHE A 245 -20.44 -3.14 -9.81
C PHE A 245 -21.15 -3.32 -8.47
N ARG A 246 -22.48 -3.45 -8.55
CA ARG A 246 -23.36 -3.56 -7.38
C ARG A 246 -23.06 -4.80 -6.52
N GLN A 247 -22.77 -5.95 -7.13
CA GLN A 247 -22.59 -7.23 -6.41
C GLN A 247 -21.31 -7.32 -5.57
N GLU A 248 -20.16 -6.87 -6.09
CA GLU A 248 -18.89 -6.91 -5.33
C GLU A 248 -18.86 -5.84 -4.22
N ALA A 249 -19.45 -4.67 -4.49
CA ALA A 249 -19.68 -3.65 -3.47
C ALA A 249 -20.61 -4.17 -2.37
N GLU A 250 -21.70 -4.84 -2.75
CA GLU A 250 -22.65 -5.46 -1.82
C GLU A 250 -21.97 -6.56 -0.99
N GLN A 251 -21.13 -7.43 -1.57
CA GLN A 251 -20.42 -8.46 -0.80
C GLN A 251 -19.44 -7.88 0.22
N LEU A 252 -18.65 -6.87 -0.14
CA LEU A 252 -17.72 -6.24 0.80
C LEU A 252 -18.44 -5.39 1.86
N LEU A 253 -19.56 -4.76 1.49
CA LEU A 253 -20.45 -4.09 2.45
C LEU A 253 -21.11 -5.10 3.38
N ASP A 254 -21.57 -6.24 2.89
CA ASP A 254 -22.23 -7.28 3.69
C ASP A 254 -21.22 -7.95 4.65
N ILE A 255 -19.96 -8.12 4.24
CA ILE A 255 -18.87 -8.53 5.14
C ILE A 255 -18.62 -7.45 6.20
N ALA A 256 -18.50 -6.17 5.82
CA ALA A 256 -18.30 -5.06 6.77
C ALA A 256 -19.48 -4.88 7.75
N GLU A 257 -20.71 -5.10 7.27
CA GLU A 257 -21.97 -5.08 8.01
C GLU A 257 -22.06 -6.28 8.95
N THR A 258 -21.64 -7.47 8.49
CA THR A 258 -21.55 -8.68 9.31
C THR A 258 -20.54 -8.49 10.44
N ILE A 259 -19.35 -7.94 10.15
CA ILE A 259 -18.36 -7.60 11.18
C ILE A 259 -18.94 -6.57 12.17
N ARG A 260 -19.67 -5.56 11.68
CA ARG A 260 -20.36 -4.56 12.53
C ARG A 260 -21.45 -5.18 13.41
N ARG A 261 -22.10 -6.27 12.99
CA ARG A 261 -23.09 -7.01 13.78
C ARG A 261 -22.45 -7.94 14.81
N VAL A 262 -21.31 -8.54 14.46
CA VAL A 262 -20.56 -9.43 15.35
C VAL A 262 -19.81 -8.64 16.44
N GLU A 263 -19.37 -7.41 16.17
CA GLU A 263 -18.67 -6.55 17.14
C GLU A 263 -19.44 -6.31 18.46
N PRO A 264 -20.74 -5.94 18.46
CA PRO A 264 -21.52 -5.84 19.69
C PRO A 264 -21.87 -7.19 20.31
N GLU A 265 -22.02 -8.27 19.54
CA GLU A 265 -22.26 -9.62 20.09
C GLU A 265 -21.01 -10.18 20.76
N ALA A 266 -19.83 -10.02 20.17
CA ALA A 266 -18.55 -10.40 20.75
C ALA A 266 -18.24 -9.53 21.98
N ALA A 267 -18.53 -8.23 21.95
CA ALA A 267 -18.44 -7.36 23.12
C ALA A 267 -19.46 -7.73 24.21
N GLN A 268 -20.67 -8.18 23.85
CA GLN A 268 -21.66 -8.68 24.82
C GLN A 268 -21.30 -10.05 25.40
N ILE A 269 -20.71 -10.95 24.61
CA ILE A 269 -20.21 -12.25 25.06
C ILE A 269 -19.01 -12.03 25.99
N LEU A 270 -18.07 -11.17 25.60
CA LEU A 270 -16.95 -10.76 26.45
C LEU A 270 -17.43 -10.02 27.71
N ALA A 271 -18.44 -9.16 27.63
CA ALA A 271 -19.03 -8.49 28.80
C ALA A 271 -19.82 -9.46 29.69
N ARG A 272 -20.48 -10.49 29.13
CA ARG A 272 -21.16 -11.56 29.87
C ARG A 272 -20.17 -12.54 30.52
N GLN A 273 -19.03 -12.79 29.89
CA GLN A 273 -17.95 -13.62 30.44
C GLN A 273 -17.06 -12.83 31.42
N ALA A 274 -16.97 -11.50 31.28
CA ALA A 274 -16.29 -10.62 32.23
C ALA A 274 -17.15 -10.25 33.44
N ARG A 275 -18.48 -10.32 33.35
CA ARG A 275 -19.39 -10.00 34.49
C ARG A 275 -19.13 -10.86 35.75
N PRO A 276 -18.96 -12.20 35.64
CA PRO A 276 -18.58 -13.02 36.78
C PRO A 276 -17.16 -12.72 37.29
N LEU A 277 -16.24 -12.31 36.40
CA LEU A 277 -14.86 -11.97 36.76
C LEU A 277 -14.76 -10.61 37.46
N CYS A 278 -15.61 -9.63 37.11
CA CYS A 278 -15.71 -8.36 37.82
C CYS A 278 -16.51 -8.48 39.13
N GLN A 279 -17.49 -9.38 39.23
CA GLN A 279 -18.15 -9.69 40.52
C GLN A 279 -17.21 -10.45 41.46
N ALA A 280 -16.39 -11.37 40.96
CA ALA A 280 -15.35 -12.03 41.73
C ALA A 280 -14.22 -11.08 42.19
N HIS A 281 -14.07 -9.91 41.54
CA HIS A 281 -13.13 -8.86 41.97
C HIS A 281 -13.75 -7.80 42.89
N GLN A 282 -15.08 -7.75 43.01
CA GLN A 282 -15.77 -6.94 44.03
C GLN A 282 -15.99 -7.73 45.33
N ASP A 283 -15.96 -9.06 45.29
CA ASP A 283 -15.95 -9.92 46.48
C ASP A 283 -14.54 -10.13 47.07
N THR A 284 -13.47 -9.64 46.43
CA THR A 284 -12.11 -9.65 47.00
C THR A 284 -11.85 -8.55 48.03
N ASP A 285 -12.76 -7.59 48.21
CA ASP A 285 -12.78 -6.75 49.44
C ASP A 285 -13.33 -7.54 50.67
N GLY A 286 -13.84 -8.76 50.46
CA GLY A 286 -14.18 -9.71 51.52
C GLY A 286 -12.99 -10.48 52.09
N LEU A 287 -11.83 -10.48 51.43
CA LEU A 287 -10.64 -11.21 51.89
C LEU A 287 -9.83 -10.49 52.97
N ALA A 288 -10.13 -9.20 53.24
CA ALA A 288 -9.63 -8.50 54.42
C ALA A 288 -10.38 -8.86 55.72
N ARG A 289 -11.50 -9.60 55.65
CA ARG A 289 -12.24 -10.10 56.83
C ARG A 289 -11.89 -11.53 57.22
N ALA A 290 -11.15 -12.28 56.41
CA ALA A 290 -10.72 -13.64 56.73
C ALA A 290 -9.43 -13.67 57.58
N ASP A 291 -8.55 -12.67 57.47
CA ASP A 291 -7.31 -12.59 58.26
C ASP A 291 -7.53 -12.08 59.71
N ALA A 292 -8.64 -11.39 59.97
CA ALA A 292 -9.03 -10.95 61.32
C ALA A 292 -9.68 -12.06 62.17
N ILE A 293 -10.10 -13.18 61.55
CA ILE A 293 -10.69 -14.32 62.25
C ILE A 293 -9.63 -15.41 62.53
N LEU A 294 -8.52 -15.43 61.78
CA LEU A 294 -7.43 -16.39 61.99
C LEU A 294 -6.29 -15.89 62.89
N THR A 295 -6.34 -14.64 63.37
CA THR A 295 -5.40 -14.08 64.37
C THR A 295 -6.05 -13.81 65.74
N ALA A 296 -7.30 -14.21 65.93
CA ALA A 296 -8.01 -14.19 67.20
C ALA A 296 -8.48 -15.60 67.59
N SER A 297 -7.53 -16.52 67.76
CA SER A 297 -7.65 -17.75 68.56
C SER A 297 -6.25 -18.23 68.95
#